data_AF-A0A969KK59-F1
#
_entry.id   AF-A0A969KK59-F1
#
_cell.length_a   1.000
_cell.length_b   1.000
_cell.length_c   1.000
_cell.angle_alpha   90.00
_cell.angle_beta   90.00
_cell.angle_gamma   90.00
#
_symmetry.space_group_name_H-M   'P 1'
#
loop_
_entity.id
_entity.type
_entity.pdbx_description
1 polymer ?
#
loop_
_entity_poly.entity_id
_entity_poly.type
_entity_poly.pdbx_seq_one_letter_code
_entity_poly.pdbx_strand_id
1 'polypeptide(L)' 'MHSRRAILYMPGDNWKMITKSITLGVDSICMDMEDGTAVNKKAEARQTIAKALQELDFGSSEKLAAD' A
#
# COMPACT_ATOMS: atom_id res chain seq x y z
N MET A 1 16.16 12.33 -5.60
CA MET A 1 14.82 12.64 -5.08
C MET A 1 13.84 11.86 -5.93
N HIS A 2 13.12 10.88 -5.37
CA HIS A 2 12.05 10.21 -6.12
C HIS A 2 10.96 11.23 -6.43
N SER A 3 10.49 11.27 -7.67
CA SER A 3 9.45 12.20 -8.08
C SER A 3 8.13 11.72 -7.47
N ARG A 4 7.55 12.45 -6.51
CA ARG A 4 6.21 12.13 -5.96
C ARG A 4 5.13 12.85 -6.76
N ARG A 5 4.98 12.53 -8.06
CA ARG A 5 4.01 13.23 -8.92
C ARG A 5 2.60 12.71 -8.65
N ALA A 6 2.49 11.42 -8.34
CA ALA A 6 1.25 10.77 -7.98
C ALA A 6 1.45 9.82 -6.80
N ILE A 7 0.57 9.92 -5.80
CA ILE A 7 0.50 9.00 -4.67
C ILE A 7 -0.82 8.24 -4.78
N LEU A 8 -0.74 6.92 -4.92
CA LEU A 8 -1.91 6.05 -4.98
C LEU A 8 -2.25 5.54 -3.58
N TYR A 9 -3.39 5.96 -3.04
CA TYR A 9 -3.93 5.46 -1.79
C TYR A 9 -4.81 4.22 -2.02
N MET A 10 -4.68 3.23 -1.15
CA MET A 10 -5.55 2.06 -1.12
C MET A 10 -5.68 1.47 0.30
N PRO A 11 -6.79 0.76 0.60
CA PRO A 11 -6.93 0.04 1.86
C PRO A 11 -5.83 -1.00 2.06
N GLY A 12 -5.19 -0.96 3.23
CA GLY A 12 -4.08 -1.87 3.59
C GLY A 12 -4.49 -3.33 3.81
N ASP A 13 -5.79 -3.61 3.99
CA ASP A 13 -6.32 -4.97 4.13
C ASP A 13 -6.49 -5.69 2.78
N ASN A 14 -6.44 -4.98 1.65
CA ASN A 14 -6.81 -5.53 0.36
C ASN A 14 -5.61 -5.98 -0.48
N TRP A 15 -5.21 -7.24 -0.31
CA TRP A 15 -4.09 -7.86 -1.06
C TRP A 15 -4.19 -7.71 -2.59
N LYS A 16 -5.41 -7.81 -3.14
CA LYS A 16 -5.65 -7.68 -4.58
C LYS A 16 -5.35 -6.25 -5.07
N MET A 17 -5.66 -5.23 -4.26
CA MET A 17 -5.37 -3.85 -4.61
C MET A 17 -3.87 -3.57 -4.51
N ILE A 18 -3.20 -4.07 -3.47
CA ILE A 18 -1.75 -3.93 -3.28
C ILE A 18 -1.01 -4.56 -4.48
N THR A 19 -1.30 -5.82 -4.81
CA THR A 19 -0.67 -6.51 -5.94
C THR A 19 -0.94 -5.82 -7.28
N LYS A 20 -2.15 -5.30 -7.50
CA LYS A 20 -2.48 -4.52 -8.69
C LYS A 20 -1.70 -3.20 -8.74
N SER A 21 -1.53 -2.52 -7.60
CA SER A 21 -0.88 -1.21 -7.57
C SER A 21 0.56 -1.24 -8.07
N ILE A 22 1.27 -2.32 -7.77
CA ILE A 22 2.63 -2.60 -8.23
C ILE A 22 2.69 -2.63 -9.77
N THR A 23 1.65 -3.13 -10.44
CA THR A 23 1.63 -3.23 -11.91
C THR A 23 1.28 -1.92 -12.60
N LEU A 24 0.91 -0.86 -11.87
CA LEU A 24 0.48 0.41 -12.45
C LEU A 24 1.64 1.38 -12.71
N GLY A 25 2.84 1.10 -12.19
CA GLY A 25 4.02 1.95 -12.40
C GLY A 25 3.85 3.37 -11.81
N VAL A 26 3.14 3.48 -10.69
CA VAL A 26 2.95 4.75 -9.98
C VAL A 26 4.21 5.12 -9.19
N ASP A 27 4.37 6.41 -8.90
CA ASP A 27 5.55 6.89 -8.18
C ASP A 27 5.57 6.46 -6.71
N SER A 28 4.43 6.55 -6.03
CA SER A 28 4.28 6.17 -4.63
C SER A 28 2.99 5.37 -4.41
N ILE A 29 3.10 4.29 -3.64
CA ILE A 29 1.98 3.45 -3.20
C ILE A 29 1.81 3.67 -1.71
N CYS A 30 0.62 4.14 -1.31
CA CYS A 30 0.25 4.35 0.08
C CYS A 30 -0.78 3.31 0.51
N MET A 31 -0.37 2.41 1.39
CA MET A 31 -1.25 1.43 2.03
C MET A 31 -1.80 2.02 3.33
N ASP A 32 -3.12 2.18 3.38
CA ASP A 32 -3.78 2.97 4.41
C ASP A 32 -4.32 2.09 5.55
N MET A 33 -4.09 2.49 6.81
CA MET A 33 -4.66 1.89 8.02
C MET A 33 -5.59 2.84 8.79
N GLU A 34 -5.79 4.06 8.27
CA GLU A 34 -6.60 5.12 8.89
C GLU A 34 -8.04 5.08 8.35
N ASP A 35 -8.42 6.03 7.48
CA ASP A 35 -9.78 6.24 7.00
C ASP A 35 -10.13 5.36 5.79
N GLY A 36 -9.14 4.93 5.01
CA GLY A 36 -9.30 4.01 3.90
C GLY A 36 -9.52 2.55 4.31
N THR A 37 -9.30 2.21 5.58
CA THR A 37 -9.48 0.85 6.12
C THR A 37 -10.61 0.81 7.14
N ALA A 38 -11.55 -0.11 6.96
CA ALA A 38 -12.63 -0.32 7.92
C ALA A 38 -12.09 -0.61 9.34
N VAL A 39 -12.75 -0.05 10.36
CA VAL A 39 -12.28 -0.12 11.76
C VAL A 39 -12.01 -1.55 12.23
N ASN A 40 -12.87 -2.50 11.85
CA ASN A 40 -12.74 -3.91 12.19
C ASN A 40 -11.62 -4.65 11.44
N LYS A 41 -11.01 -4.01 10.45
CA LYS A 41 -9.95 -4.58 9.60
C LYS A 41 -8.58 -3.99 9.85
N LYS A 42 -8.42 -3.00 10.75
CA LYS A 42 -7.12 -2.38 11.03
C LYS A 42 -6.04 -3.38 11.45
N ALA A 43 -6.40 -4.41 12.21
CA ALA A 43 -5.48 -5.47 12.58
C ALA A 43 -5.05 -6.33 11.37
N GLU A 44 -5.99 -6.66 10.48
CA GLU A 44 -5.73 -7.38 9.23
C GLU A 44 -4.85 -6.55 8.28
N ALA A 45 -5.15 -5.24 8.14
CA ALA A 45 -4.36 -4.33 7.31
C ALA A 45 -2.88 -4.29 7.74
N ARG A 46 -2.59 -4.22 9.05
CA ARG A 46 -1.21 -4.28 9.55
C ARG A 46 -0.49 -5.56 9.13
N GLN A 47 -1.16 -6.70 9.24
CA GLN A 47 -0.58 -8.00 8.86
C GLN A 47 -0.37 -8.09 7.36
N THR A 48 -1.35 -7.65 6.57
CA THR A 48 -1.31 -7.66 5.11
C THR A 48 -0.23 -6.72 4.58
N ILE A 49 -0.09 -5.51 5.13
CA ILE A 49 0.98 -4.56 4.79
C ILE A 49 2.34 -5.15 5.13
N ALA A 50 2.52 -5.69 6.34
CA ALA A 50 3.80 -6.31 6.73
C ALA A 50 4.18 -7.45 5.79
N LYS A 51 3.21 -8.30 5.43
CA LYS A 51 3.40 -9.38 4.45
C LYS A 51 3.76 -8.83 3.07
N ALA A 52 3.05 -7.80 2.59
CA ALA A 52 3.31 -7.19 1.29
C ALA A 52 4.72 -6.60 1.21
N LEU A 53 5.16 -5.90 2.25
CA LEU A 53 6.51 -5.32 2.34
C LEU A 53 7.63 -6.38 2.36
N GLN A 54 7.32 -7.61 2.79
CA GLN A 54 8.27 -8.73 2.84
C GLN A 54 8.27 -9.55 1.54
N GLU A 55 7.11 -9.78 0.94
CA GLU A 55 6.93 -10.75 -0.15
C GLU A 55 6.86 -10.12 -1.55
N LEU A 56 6.47 -8.84 -1.66
CA LEU A 56 6.22 -8.22 -2.96
C LEU A 56 7.36 -7.30 -3.39
N ASP A 57 7.64 -7.32 -4.69
CA ASP A 57 8.56 -6.38 -5.33
C ASP A 57 7.78 -5.15 -5.82
N PHE A 58 8.05 -3.98 -5.23
CA PHE A 58 7.42 -2.70 -5.60
C PHE A 58 8.15 -1.99 -6.75
N GLY A 59 9.26 -2.56 -7.24
CA GLY A 59 10.10 -1.98 -8.27
C GLY A 59 10.61 -0.59 -7.88
N SER A 60 10.38 0.39 -8.74
CA SER A 60 10.77 1.80 -8.51
C SER A 60 9.74 2.59 -7.69
N SER A 61 8.62 1.98 -7.30
CA SER A 61 7.57 2.68 -6.56
C SER A 61 8.01 2.90 -5.11
N GLU A 62 7.82 4.11 -4.58
CA GLU A 62 8.00 4.40 -3.16
C GLU A 62 6.92 3.71 -2.34
N LYS A 63 7.31 3.12 -1.20
CA LYS A 63 6.44 2.39 -0.29
C LYS A 63 6.06 3.30 0.89
N LEU A 64 4.78 3.60 1.03
CA LEU A 64 4.24 4.40 2.12
C LEU A 64 3.18 3.58 2.88
N ALA A 65 3.11 3.78 4.19
CA ALA A 65 2.04 3.27 5.03
C ALA A 65 1.52 4.43 5.90
N ALA A 66 0.21 4.65 5.86
CA ALA A 66 -0.47 5.62 6.74
C ALA A 66 -1.07 4.87 7.94
N ASP A 67 -0.91 5.40 9.14
CA ASP A 67 -1.47 4.89 10.41
C ASP A 67 -2.48 5.89 10.97
#